data_AF-A0A3M0CN55-F1
#
_entry.id   AF-A0A3M0CN55-F1
#
_cell.length_a   1.000
_cell.length_b   1.000
_cell.length_c   1.000
_cell.angle_alpha   90.00
_cell.angle_beta   90.00
_cell.angle_gamma   90.00
#
_symmetry.space_group_name_H-M   'P 1'
#
loop_
_entity.id
_entity.type
_entity.pdbx_description
1 polymer ?
#
loop_
_entity_poly.entity_id
_entity_poly.type
_entity_poly.pdbx_seq_one_letter_code
_entity_poly.pdbx_strand_id
1 'polypeptide(L)'
;MPSSLRSVAASAAFVFLAGLVLWPPRVVYWTRLAAVVGEPVTLGVVCFLALVLGAAFAHVTDVDVRSVAAGGVVAYLVGMALIETALTPDSPVHLVWYAALGACLVGGTVLGIRVRAGRRRS
;
A
#
# COMPACT_ATOMS: atom_id res chain seq x y z
N MET A 1 -5.99 -18.12 -15.85
CA MET A 1 -5.74 -16.76 -15.36
C MET A 1 -6.98 -16.30 -14.60
N PRO A 2 -6.87 -15.77 -13.37
CA PRO A 2 -8.01 -15.14 -12.72
C PRO A 2 -8.60 -14.06 -13.64
N SER A 3 -9.91 -13.87 -13.62
CA SER A 3 -10.55 -12.79 -14.38
C SER A 3 -9.94 -11.45 -13.95
N SER A 4 -9.81 -10.50 -14.89
CA SER A 4 -9.27 -9.17 -14.61
C SER A 4 -9.94 -8.53 -13.38
N LEU A 5 -11.25 -8.72 -13.25
CA LEU A 5 -12.03 -8.24 -12.11
C LEU A 5 -11.60 -8.87 -10.77
N ARG A 6 -11.30 -10.17 -10.73
CA ARG A 6 -10.82 -10.86 -9.52
C ARG A 6 -9.44 -10.35 -9.10
N SER A 7 -8.55 -10.12 -10.07
CA SER A 7 -7.22 -9.57 -9.80
C SER A 7 -7.28 -8.13 -9.26
N VAL A 8 -8.16 -7.30 -9.83
CA VAL A 8 -8.41 -5.94 -9.34
C VAL A 8 -9.00 -5.96 -7.94
N ALA A 9 -10.00 -6.81 -7.68
CA ALA A 9 -10.63 -6.92 -6.36
C ALA A 9 -9.64 -7.41 -5.29
N ALA A 10 -8.84 -8.44 -5.58
CA ALA A 10 -7.80 -8.92 -4.66
C ALA A 10 -6.73 -7.84 -4.40
N SER A 11 -6.34 -7.09 -5.43
CA SER A 11 -5.41 -5.97 -5.30
C SER A 11 -5.98 -4.83 -4.48
N ALA A 12 -7.26 -4.50 -4.66
CA ALA A 12 -7.94 -3.47 -3.87
C ALA A 12 -7.99 -3.87 -2.40
N ALA A 13 -8.40 -5.10 -2.11
CA ALA A 13 -8.40 -5.63 -0.74
C ALA A 13 -7.00 -5.60 -0.13
N PHE A 14 -5.98 -6.04 -0.88
CA PHE A 14 -4.59 -5.99 -0.43
C PHE A 14 -4.13 -4.57 -0.12
N VAL A 15 -4.30 -3.62 -1.04
CA VAL A 15 -3.85 -2.23 -0.85
C VAL A 15 -4.57 -1.58 0.33
N PHE A 16 -5.89 -1.81 0.44
CA PHE A 16 -6.68 -1.28 1.55
C PHE A 16 -6.22 -1.84 2.90
N LEU A 17 -6.09 -3.16 3.02
CA LEU A 17 -5.67 -3.81 4.26
C LEU A 17 -4.22 -3.48 4.61
N ALA A 18 -3.32 -3.46 3.63
CA ALA A 18 -1.93 -3.08 3.85
C ALA A 18 -1.82 -1.63 4.34
N GLY A 19 -2.58 -0.70 3.74
CA GLY A 19 -2.65 0.69 4.19
C GLY A 19 -3.18 0.80 5.63
N LEU A 20 -4.26 0.09 5.96
CA LEU A 20 -4.87 0.11 7.29
C LEU A 20 -3.98 -0.54 8.36
N VAL A 21 -3.26 -1.61 8.01
CA VAL A 21 -2.30 -2.24 8.90
C VAL A 21 -1.10 -1.32 9.11
N LEU A 22 -0.50 -0.80 8.03
CA LEU A 22 0.68 0.06 8.09
C LEU A 22 0.40 1.40 8.74
N TRP A 23 -0.81 1.93 8.62
CA TRP A 23 -1.15 3.22 9.20
C TRP A 23 -2.62 3.22 9.63
N PRO A 24 -2.95 2.60 10.78
CA PRO A 24 -4.34 2.52 11.19
C PRO A 24 -4.86 3.89 11.59
N PRO A 25 -6.09 4.23 11.20
CA PRO A 25 -6.71 5.47 11.63
C PRO A 25 -6.84 5.48 13.16
N ARG A 26 -6.40 6.59 13.78
CA ARG A 26 -6.42 6.83 15.24
C ARG A 26 -5.51 5.94 16.11
N VAL A 27 -4.69 5.05 15.53
CA VAL A 27 -3.78 4.18 16.33
C VAL A 27 -2.33 4.59 16.11
N VAL A 28 -1.69 5.01 17.19
CA VAL A 28 -0.41 5.72 17.20
C VAL A 28 0.79 4.82 17.50
N TYR A 29 0.79 3.53 17.14
CA TYR A 29 1.90 2.67 17.53
C TYR A 29 3.26 3.09 16.93
N TRP A 30 3.26 3.83 15.81
CA TRP A 30 4.46 4.49 15.26
C TRP A 30 5.01 5.64 16.11
N THR A 31 4.23 6.21 17.04
CA THR A 31 4.70 7.31 17.91
C THR A 31 5.86 6.91 18.79
N ARG A 32 5.88 5.66 19.28
CA ARG A 32 7.00 5.16 20.07
C ARG A 32 8.28 5.09 19.23
N LEU A 33 8.16 4.70 17.96
CA LEU A 33 9.29 4.69 17.04
C LEU A 33 9.72 6.13 16.72
N ALA A 34 8.77 7.00 16.36
CA ALA A 34 9.03 8.41 16.05
C ALA A 34 9.68 9.17 17.22
N ALA A 35 9.32 8.84 18.46
CA ALA A 35 9.95 9.42 19.65
C ALA A 35 11.44 9.03 19.80
N VAL A 36 11.87 7.90 19.22
CA VAL A 36 13.24 7.40 19.34
C VAL A 36 14.09 7.80 18.13
N VAL A 37 13.57 7.60 16.91
CA VAL A 37 14.33 7.79 15.66
C VAL A 37 13.91 9.02 14.86
N GLY A 38 12.89 9.74 15.32
CA GLY A 38 12.32 10.88 14.62
C GLY A 38 11.22 10.50 13.63
N GLU A 39 10.37 11.48 13.35
CA GLU A 39 9.23 11.33 12.45
C GLU A 39 9.63 11.07 11.00
N PRO A 40 10.61 11.77 10.39
CA PRO A 40 11.01 11.50 9.01
C PRO A 40 11.52 10.07 8.80
N VAL A 41 12.31 9.55 9.74
CA VAL A 41 12.84 8.18 9.69
C VAL A 41 11.71 7.18 9.82
N THR A 42 10.76 7.42 10.71
CA THR A 42 9.58 6.56 10.89
C THR A 42 8.75 6.49 9.61
N LEU A 43 8.47 7.62 8.96
CA LEU A 43 7.77 7.65 7.67
C LEU A 43 8.55 6.88 6.59
N GLY A 44 9.88 7.05 6.55
CA GLY A 44 10.74 6.29 5.65
C GLY A 44 10.65 4.78 5.86
N VAL A 45 10.62 4.33 7.11
CA VAL A 45 10.43 2.90 7.47
C VAL A 45 9.07 2.39 7.00
N VAL A 46 7.99 3.15 7.21
CA VAL A 46 6.65 2.75 6.76
C VAL A 46 6.58 2.65 5.24
N CYS A 47 7.13 3.63 4.52
CA CYS A 47 7.22 3.59 3.05
C CYS A 47 8.06 2.40 2.57
N PHE A 48 9.15 2.09 3.27
CA PHE A 48 9.97 0.92 2.97
C PHE A 48 9.20 -0.40 3.19
N LEU A 49 8.46 -0.53 4.29
CA LEU A 49 7.60 -1.69 4.53
C LEU A 49 6.52 -1.82 3.46
N ALA A 50 5.92 -0.71 3.01
CA ALA A 50 4.99 -0.70 1.89
C ALA A 50 5.63 -1.21 0.60
N LEU A 51 6.85 -0.79 0.27
CA LEU A 51 7.61 -1.31 -0.87
C LEU A 51 7.84 -2.83 -0.75
N VAL A 52 8.28 -3.30 0.42
CA VAL A 52 8.53 -4.73 0.68
C VAL A 52 7.24 -5.54 0.54
N LEU A 53 6.13 -5.06 1.08
CA LEU A 53 4.82 -5.71 0.96
C LEU A 53 4.35 -5.78 -0.49
N GLY A 54 4.50 -4.70 -1.26
CA GLY A 54 4.18 -4.71 -2.68
C GLY A 54 5.02 -5.73 -3.46
N ALA A 55 6.34 -5.78 -3.18
CA ALA A 55 7.22 -6.75 -3.81
C ALA A 55 6.83 -8.19 -3.44
N ALA A 56 6.56 -8.45 -2.15
CA ALA A 56 6.12 -9.75 -1.66
C ALA A 56 4.79 -10.17 -2.30
N PHE A 57 3.82 -9.26 -2.42
CA PHE A 57 2.55 -9.50 -3.09
C PHE A 57 2.75 -9.96 -4.54
N ALA A 58 3.58 -9.24 -5.29
CA ALA A 58 3.92 -9.61 -6.67
C ALA A 58 4.58 -11.00 -6.78
N HIS A 59 5.38 -11.38 -5.77
CA HIS A 59 6.00 -12.70 -5.73
C HIS A 59 4.99 -13.83 -5.48
N VAL A 60 3.88 -13.59 -4.78
CA VAL A 60 2.92 -14.63 -4.39
C VAL A 60 1.66 -14.70 -5.26
N THR A 61 1.23 -13.62 -5.92
CA THR A 61 -0.09 -13.58 -6.59
C THR A 61 -0.08 -13.66 -8.11
N ASP A 62 1.09 -13.53 -8.77
CA ASP A 62 1.23 -13.45 -10.24
C ASP A 62 0.34 -12.36 -10.91
N VAL A 63 -0.12 -11.40 -10.11
CA VAL A 63 -0.97 -10.29 -10.56
C VAL A 63 -0.13 -9.26 -11.30
N ASP A 64 -0.67 -8.74 -12.40
CA ASP A 64 -0.01 -7.71 -13.19
C ASP A 64 -0.08 -6.32 -12.52
N VAL A 65 0.88 -5.45 -12.85
CA VAL A 65 0.99 -4.09 -12.27
C VAL A 65 -0.27 -3.25 -12.53
N ARG A 66 -0.95 -3.44 -13.67
CA ARG A 66 -2.15 -2.64 -13.99
C ARG A 66 -3.30 -3.02 -13.08
N SER A 67 -3.49 -4.31 -12.81
CA SER A 67 -4.46 -4.79 -11.82
C SER A 67 -4.18 -4.26 -10.42
N VAL A 68 -2.90 -4.20 -10.01
CA VAL A 68 -2.51 -3.62 -8.71
C VAL A 68 -2.79 -2.13 -8.65
N ALA A 69 -2.43 -1.38 -9.70
CA ALA A 69 -2.68 0.05 -9.77
C ALA A 69 -4.19 0.36 -9.78
N ALA A 70 -4.98 -0.35 -10.60
CA ALA A 70 -6.43 -0.19 -10.65
C ALA A 70 -7.09 -0.54 -9.32
N GLY A 71 -6.69 -1.66 -8.70
CA GLY A 71 -7.15 -2.03 -7.36
C GLY A 71 -6.77 -1.00 -6.32
N GLY A 72 -5.56 -0.43 -6.41
CA GLY A 72 -5.11 0.66 -5.54
C GLY A 72 -5.95 1.93 -5.67
N VAL A 73 -6.36 2.31 -6.89
CA VAL A 73 -7.30 3.43 -7.10
C VAL A 73 -8.65 3.13 -6.46
N VAL A 74 -9.20 1.92 -6.64
CA VAL A 74 -10.45 1.52 -5.99
C VAL A 74 -10.33 1.56 -4.46
N ALA A 75 -9.25 1.00 -3.91
CA ALA A 75 -8.97 1.02 -2.48
C ALA A 75 -8.84 2.45 -1.93
N TYR A 76 -8.20 3.35 -2.68
CA TYR A 76 -8.07 4.74 -2.33
C TYR A 76 -9.43 5.45 -2.27
N LEU A 77 -10.27 5.29 -3.29
CA LEU A 77 -11.61 5.89 -3.32
C LEU A 77 -12.52 5.35 -2.21
N VAL A 78 -12.49 4.03 -1.97
CA VAL A 78 -13.26 3.40 -0.89
C VAL A 78 -12.75 3.85 0.47
N GLY A 79 -11.43 3.87 0.67
CA GLY A 79 -10.80 4.33 1.90
C GLY A 79 -11.11 5.80 2.17
N MET A 80 -11.06 6.65 1.14
CA MET A 80 -11.45 8.05 1.23
C MET A 80 -12.90 8.19 1.68
N ALA A 81 -13.85 7.51 1.03
CA ALA A 81 -15.25 7.55 1.41
C ALA A 81 -15.50 7.05 2.85
N LEU A 82 -14.81 5.97 3.27
CA LEU A 82 -14.91 5.45 4.64
C LEU A 82 -14.33 6.42 5.67
N ILE A 83 -13.19 7.03 5.37
CA ILE A 83 -12.55 8.00 6.27
C ILE A 83 -13.44 9.25 6.40
N GLU A 84 -13.94 9.79 5.30
CA GLU A 84 -14.81 10.97 5.33
C GLU A 84 -16.10 10.71 6.12
N THR A 85 -16.71 9.54 5.95
CA THR A 85 -18.01 9.24 6.59
C THR A 85 -17.90 8.76 8.04
N ALA A 86 -16.87 7.97 8.39
CA ALA A 86 -16.75 7.35 9.70
C ALA A 86 -15.77 8.05 10.65
N LEU A 87 -14.81 8.80 10.11
CA LEU A 87 -13.68 9.35 10.86
C LEU A 87 -13.71 10.88 10.99
N THR A 88 -14.49 11.58 10.17
CA THR A 88 -14.61 13.05 10.16
C THR A 88 -13.23 13.71 10.26
N PRO A 89 -12.34 13.49 9.27
CA PRO A 89 -10.93 13.80 9.41
C PRO A 89 -10.69 15.29 9.65
N ASP A 90 -9.85 15.61 10.62
CA ASP A 90 -9.48 17.00 10.95
C ASP A 90 -8.65 17.67 9.84
N SER A 91 -8.04 16.90 8.93
CA SER A 91 -7.15 17.39 7.88
C SER A 91 -7.08 16.45 6.66
N PRO A 92 -6.94 16.99 5.43
CA PRO A 92 -6.78 16.20 4.21
C PRO A 92 -5.45 15.45 4.14
N VAL A 93 -4.51 15.68 5.08
CA VAL A 93 -3.17 15.07 5.05
C VAL A 93 -3.23 13.54 5.09
N HIS A 94 -4.26 12.96 5.73
CA HIS A 94 -4.47 11.52 5.76
C HIS A 94 -4.66 10.94 4.35
N LEU A 95 -5.37 11.65 3.48
CA LEU A 95 -5.60 11.22 2.10
C LEU A 95 -4.29 11.19 1.31
N VAL A 96 -3.50 12.26 1.42
CA VAL A 96 -2.18 12.33 0.76
C VAL A 96 -1.26 11.21 1.25
N TRP A 97 -1.31 10.91 2.55
CA TRP A 97 -0.51 9.84 3.13
C TRP A 97 -0.93 8.45 2.62
N TYR A 98 -2.22 8.13 2.58
CA TYR A 98 -2.68 6.86 2.00
C TYR A 98 -2.37 6.74 0.51
N ALA A 99 -2.40 7.85 -0.24
CA ALA A 99 -1.94 7.87 -1.63
C ALA A 99 -0.44 7.55 -1.75
N ALA A 100 0.39 8.11 -0.87
CA ALA A 100 1.82 7.82 -0.82
C ALA A 100 2.10 6.34 -0.51
N LEU A 101 1.39 5.76 0.47
CA LEU A 101 1.48 4.32 0.77
C LEU A 101 1.05 3.46 -0.42
N GLY A 102 -0.04 3.84 -1.09
CA GLY A 102 -0.49 3.19 -2.33
C GLY A 102 0.59 3.23 -3.42
N ALA A 103 1.23 4.37 -3.63
CA ALA A 103 2.33 4.52 -4.58
C ALA A 103 3.54 3.63 -4.21
N CYS A 104 3.90 3.53 -2.93
CA CYS A 104 4.94 2.62 -2.46
C CYS A 104 4.57 1.15 -2.69
N LEU A 105 3.32 0.74 -2.45
CA LEU A 105 2.86 -0.64 -2.71
C LEU A 105 2.93 -0.98 -4.21
N VAL A 106 2.51 -0.06 -5.08
CA VAL A 106 2.61 -0.23 -6.53
C VAL A 106 4.08 -0.27 -6.96
N GLY A 107 4.92 0.63 -6.45
CA GLY A 107 6.36 0.65 -6.71
C GLY A 107 7.04 -0.65 -6.28
N GLY A 108 6.66 -1.19 -5.12
CA GLY A 108 7.13 -2.47 -4.61
C GLY A 108 6.78 -3.62 -5.55
N THR A 109 5.54 -3.65 -6.02
CA THR A 109 5.05 -4.64 -7.01
C THR A 109 5.91 -4.60 -8.28
N VAL A 110 6.20 -3.40 -8.80
CA VAL A 110 7.07 -3.22 -9.98
C VAL A 110 8.47 -3.79 -9.71
N LEU A 111 9.07 -3.45 -8.57
CA LEU A 111 10.39 -3.96 -8.18
C LEU A 111 10.40 -5.49 -8.08
N GLY A 112 9.42 -6.09 -7.40
CA GLY A 112 9.32 -7.55 -7.24
C GLY A 112 9.25 -8.29 -8.58
N ILE A 113 8.47 -7.78 -9.53
CA ILE A 113 8.37 -8.33 -10.89
C ILE A 113 9.72 -8.23 -11.61
N ARG A 114 10.42 -7.10 -11.51
CA ARG A 114 11.74 -6.89 -12.15
C ARG A 114 12.80 -7.84 -11.57
N VAL A 115 12.85 -8.00 -10.25
CA VAL A 115 13.78 -8.93 -9.58
C VAL A 115 13.53 -10.37 -10.02
N ARG A 116 12.26 -10.79 -10.09
CA ARG A 116 11.88 -12.13 -10.59
C ARG A 116 12.29 -12.35 -12.04
N ALA A 117 12.12 -11.33 -12.89
CA ALA A 117 12.54 -11.39 -14.29
C ALA A 117 14.06 -11.50 -14.45
N GLY A 118 14.84 -10.81 -13.60
CA GLY A 118 16.30 -10.91 -13.58
C GLY A 118 16.78 -12.31 -13.19
N ARG A 119 16.21 -12.91 -12.13
CA ARG A 119 16.56 -14.27 -11.67
C ARG A 119 16.25 -15.38 -12.67
N ARG A 120 15.31 -15.17 -13.61
CA ARG A 120 15.00 -16.16 -14.65
C ARG A 120 15.96 -16.12 -15.85
N ARG A 121 16.81 -15.09 -15.94
CA ARG A 121 17.77 -14.89 -17.04
C ARG A 121 19.20 -15.31 -16.69
N SER A 122 19.45 -15.62 -15.41
CA SER A 122 20.71 -16.15 -14.87
C SER A 122 20.64 -17.66 -14.76
#